data_AF-A0A3D4TDW6-F1
#
_entry.id   AF-A0A3D4TDW6-F1
#
_cell.length_a   1.000
_cell.length_b   1.000
_cell.length_c   1.000
_cell.angle_alpha   90.00
_cell.angle_beta   90.00
_cell.angle_gamma   90.00
#
_symmetry.space_group_name_H-M   'P 1'
#
loop_
_entity.id
_entity.type
_entity.pdbx_description
1 polymer ?
#
loop_
_entity_poly.entity_id
_entity_poly.type
_entity_poly.pdbx_seq_one_letter_code
_entity_poly.pdbx_strand_id
1 'polypeptide(L)'
;MRELIQKQWHLFLFAAISAACIIAMGKQSGMGVSPDSVFYLEAAKELIQDHALEDFNHLPLVDFPAGYPLLLAFVSWITQSDPLVFSTILNAFLYACLIFLSGRLTQKFFPNKPWLQIAVLGCLLVSPA
;
A
#
# COMPACT_ATOMS: atom_id res chain seq x y z
N MET A 1 22.20 4.60 -15.97
CA MET A 1 21.00 4.88 -15.14
C MET A 1 19.94 5.70 -15.90
N ARG A 2 20.32 6.82 -16.56
CA ARG A 2 19.39 7.63 -17.40
C ARG A 2 18.65 6.85 -18.50
N GLU A 3 19.34 5.97 -19.22
CA GLU A 3 18.70 5.19 -20.29
C GLU A 3 17.69 4.15 -19.79
N LEU A 4 17.92 3.56 -18.61
CA LEU A 4 16.97 2.64 -17.98
C LEU A 4 15.68 3.35 -17.57
N ILE A 5 15.80 4.57 -17.03
CA ILE A 5 14.67 5.41 -16.66
C ILE A 5 13.90 5.85 -17.91
N GLN A 6 14.60 6.28 -18.96
CA GLN A 6 13.96 6.65 -20.23
C GLN A 6 13.24 5.50 -20.92
N LYS A 7 13.64 4.24 -20.70
CA LYS A 7 12.96 3.09 -21.30
C LYS A 7 11.71 2.65 -20.51
N GLN A 8 11.64 2.97 -19.22
CA GLN A 8 10.60 2.49 -18.29
C GLN A 8 9.70 3.61 -17.74
N TRP A 9 9.73 4.80 -18.34
CA TRP A 9 8.97 5.97 -17.87
C TRP A 9 7.47 5.70 -17.66
N HIS A 10 6.87 4.85 -18.50
CA HIS A 10 5.46 4.49 -18.39
C HIS A 10 5.14 3.76 -17.08
N LEU A 11 6.05 2.92 -16.55
CA LEU A 11 5.85 2.28 -15.24
C LEU A 11 5.78 3.30 -14.11
N PHE A 12 6.69 4.28 -14.13
CA PHE A 12 6.69 5.37 -13.15
C PHE A 12 5.44 6.25 -13.28
N LEU A 13 4.99 6.50 -14.51
CA LEU A 13 3.76 7.27 -14.76
C LEU A 13 2.54 6.55 -14.17
N PHE A 14 2.33 5.26 -14.48
CA PHE A 14 1.20 4.48 -13.95
C PHE A 14 1.25 4.40 -12.42
N ALA A 15 2.44 4.17 -11.84
CA ALA A 15 2.61 4.15 -10.39
C ALA A 15 2.25 5.51 -9.75
N ALA A 16 2.73 6.62 -10.33
CA ALA A 16 2.42 7.97 -9.84
C ALA A 16 0.92 8.31 -9.94
N ILE A 17 0.28 7.98 -11.08
CA ILE A 17 -1.17 8.19 -11.24
C ILE A 17 -1.94 7.36 -10.21
N SER A 18 -1.56 6.11 -10.01
CA SER A 18 -2.23 5.23 -9.03
C SER A 18 -2.15 5.78 -7.60
N ALA A 19 -0.98 6.28 -7.17
CA ALA A 19 -0.83 6.94 -5.87
C ALA A 19 -1.68 8.20 -5.77
N ALA A 20 -1.69 9.04 -6.82
CA ALA A 20 -2.49 10.25 -6.86
C ALA A 20 -4.00 9.95 -6.76
N CYS A 21 -4.49 8.90 -7.41
CA CYS A 21 -5.86 8.44 -7.30
C CYS A 21 -6.21 8.03 -5.86
N ILE A 22 -5.40 7.19 -5.22
CA ILE A 22 -5.64 6.78 -3.82
C ILE A 22 -5.65 7.98 -2.87
N ILE A 23 -4.71 8.92 -3.03
CA ILE A 23 -4.66 10.13 -2.21
C ILE A 23 -5.90 11.00 -2.44
N ALA A 24 -6.32 11.17 -3.70
CA ALA A 24 -7.51 11.96 -4.03
C ALA A 24 -8.78 11.36 -3.41
N MET A 25 -8.94 10.04 -3.49
CA MET A 25 -10.07 9.33 -2.90
C MET A 25 -10.06 9.42 -1.36
N GLY A 26 -8.90 9.18 -0.74
CA GLY A 26 -8.75 9.26 0.72
C GLY A 26 -9.03 10.67 1.29
N LYS A 27 -8.74 11.73 0.53
CA LYS A 27 -9.07 13.11 0.92
C LYS A 27 -10.57 13.39 0.93
N GLN A 28 -11.34 12.77 0.04
CA GLN A 28 -12.76 13.08 -0.14
C GLN A 28 -13.66 12.30 0.82
N SER A 29 -13.28 11.06 1.17
CA SER A 29 -14.11 10.15 1.97
C SER A 29 -13.54 9.86 3.36
N GLY A 30 -12.34 10.37 3.67
CA GLY A 30 -11.53 9.83 4.76
C GLY A 30 -11.06 8.41 4.43
N MET A 31 -10.25 7.80 5.30
CA MET A 31 -9.66 6.51 4.98
C MET A 31 -10.63 5.31 5.04
N GLY A 32 -11.92 5.52 5.31
CA GLY A 32 -12.92 4.44 5.35
C GLY A 32 -12.48 3.27 6.23
N VAL A 33 -12.52 3.47 7.56
CA VAL A 33 -12.08 2.43 8.50
C VAL A 33 -13.12 1.31 8.55
N SER A 34 -12.78 0.13 8.03
CA SER A 34 -13.60 -1.08 8.21
C SER A 34 -13.45 -1.62 9.64
N PRO A 35 -14.38 -2.47 10.13
CA PRO A 35 -14.23 -3.13 11.43
C PRO A 35 -12.87 -3.82 11.58
N ASP A 36 -12.43 -4.57 10.56
CA ASP A 36 -11.12 -5.25 10.55
C ASP A 36 -9.95 -4.26 10.62
N SER A 37 -10.09 -3.09 10.00
CA SER A 37 -9.07 -2.05 10.05
C SER A 37 -8.87 -1.51 11.46
N VAL A 38 -9.93 -1.46 12.29
CA VAL A 38 -9.81 -1.06 13.70
C VAL A 38 -8.90 -2.03 14.45
N PHE A 39 -9.12 -3.34 14.29
CA PHE A 39 -8.26 -4.35 14.93
C PHE A 39 -6.80 -4.19 14.53
N TYR A 40 -6.50 -3.92 13.25
CA TYR A 40 -5.12 -3.71 12.81
C TYR A 40 -4.49 -2.42 13.32
N LEU A 41 -5.27 -1.33 13.41
CA LEU A 41 -4.80 -0.05 13.93
C LEU A 41 -4.49 -0.15 15.43
N GLU A 42 -5.37 -0.78 16.19
CA GLU A 42 -5.17 -0.96 17.64
C GLU A 42 -4.02 -1.91 17.93
N ALA A 43 -3.91 -3.05 17.23
CA ALA A 43 -2.77 -3.95 17.39
C ALA A 43 -1.43 -3.30 17.06
N ALA A 44 -1.39 -2.36 16.10
CA ALA A 44 -0.20 -1.58 15.82
C ALA A 44 0.16 -0.60 16.96
N LYS A 45 -0.84 -0.01 17.63
CA LYS A 45 -0.64 0.90 18.77
C LYS A 45 -0.17 0.15 20.02
N GLU A 46 -0.86 -0.94 20.38
CA GLU A 46 -0.49 -1.81 21.50
C GLU A 46 0.94 -2.34 21.34
N LEU A 47 1.34 -2.71 20.12
CA LEU A 47 2.71 -3.16 19.87
C LEU A 47 3.77 -2.09 20.15
N ILE A 48 3.46 -0.81 19.92
CA ILE A 48 4.37 0.30 20.21
C ILE A 48 4.40 0.61 21.70
N GLN A 49 3.25 0.54 22.37
CA GLN A 49 3.09 0.94 23.77
C GLN A 49 3.55 -0.16 24.73
N ASP A 50 3.07 -1.39 24.53
CA ASP A 50 3.20 -2.50 25.48
C ASP A 50 3.99 -3.68 24.90
N HIS A 51 4.54 -3.55 23.68
CA HIS A 51 5.31 -4.59 22.98
C HIS A 51 4.55 -5.91 22.80
N ALA A 52 3.22 -5.84 22.83
CA ALA A 52 2.32 -6.97 22.67
C ALA A 52 1.49 -6.81 21.38
N LEU A 53 1.33 -7.90 20.62
CA LEU A 53 0.41 -7.95 19.49
C LEU A 53 -0.97 -8.32 20.00
N GLU A 54 -1.69 -7.36 20.55
CA GLU A 54 -3.02 -7.54 21.15
C GLU A 54 -4.08 -6.72 20.43
N ASP A 55 -5.34 -7.16 20.52
CA ASP A 55 -6.49 -6.39 20.06
C ASP A 55 -6.93 -5.35 21.11
N PHE A 56 -8.01 -4.62 20.81
CA PHE A 56 -8.57 -3.63 21.74
C PHE A 56 -9.13 -4.22 23.05
N ASN A 57 -9.25 -5.56 23.16
CA ASN A 57 -9.67 -6.25 24.38
C ASN A 57 -8.47 -6.77 25.19
N HIS A 58 -7.23 -6.43 24.80
CA HIS A 58 -5.99 -7.00 25.35
C HIS A 58 -5.93 -8.53 25.21
N LEU A 59 -6.54 -9.05 24.16
CA LEU A 59 -6.42 -10.45 23.77
C LEU A 59 -5.35 -10.56 22.69
N PRO A 60 -4.54 -11.63 22.69
CA PRO A 60 -3.59 -11.86 21.60
C PRO A 60 -4.28 -11.76 20.25
N LEU A 61 -3.71 -11.00 19.32
CA LEU A 61 -4.28 -10.83 17.99
C LEU A 61 -4.36 -12.18 17.27
N VAL A 62 -5.58 -12.69 17.12
CA VAL A 62 -5.85 -13.95 16.39
C VAL A 62 -6.19 -13.68 14.92
N ASP A 63 -6.58 -12.45 14.59
CA ASP A 63 -6.94 -12.06 13.23
C ASP A 63 -5.71 -11.98 12.31
N PHE A 64 -5.80 -12.68 11.19
CA PHE A 64 -4.75 -12.74 10.18
C PHE A 64 -5.01 -11.72 9.06
N PRO A 65 -4.00 -10.99 8.55
CA PRO A 65 -2.55 -11.18 8.78
C PRO A 65 -1.88 -10.22 9.77
N ALA A 66 -1.06 -10.77 10.67
CA ALA A 66 -0.21 -10.00 11.61
C ALA A 66 0.85 -9.11 10.93
N GLY A 67 1.19 -9.37 9.66
CA GLY A 67 2.17 -8.59 8.92
C GLY A 67 1.75 -7.13 8.70
N TYR A 68 0.46 -6.84 8.59
CA TYR A 68 -0.02 -5.48 8.38
C TYR A 68 0.08 -4.62 9.64
N PRO A 69 -0.38 -5.07 10.83
CA PRO A 69 -0.11 -4.38 12.11
C PRO A 69 1.37 -4.14 12.37
N LEU A 70 2.24 -5.11 12.07
CA LEU A 70 3.69 -4.95 12.22
C LEU A 70 4.25 -3.84 11.32
N LEU A 71 3.78 -3.75 10.08
CA LEU A 71 4.17 -2.68 9.16
C LEU A 71 3.69 -1.31 9.66
N LEU A 72 2.44 -1.22 10.11
CA LEU A 72 1.90 0.00 10.70
C LEU A 72 2.70 0.44 11.92
N ALA A 73 2.98 -0.48 12.84
CA ALA A 73 3.76 -0.20 14.04
C ALA A 73 5.18 0.28 13.69
N PHE A 74 5.84 -0.36 12.72
CA PHE A 74 7.17 0.05 12.25
C PHE A 74 7.17 1.46 11.66
N VAL A 75 6.19 1.80 10.82
CA VAL A 75 6.08 3.15 10.23
C VAL A 75 5.76 4.18 11.31
N SER A 76 4.85 3.88 12.24
CA SER A 76 4.56 4.73 13.40
C SER A 76 5.77 4.95 14.28
N TRP A 77 6.59 3.93 14.52
CA TRP A 77 7.83 4.04 15.29
C TRP A 77 8.84 5.00 14.64
N ILE A 78 8.99 4.97 13.32
CA ILE A 78 9.89 5.88 12.58
C ILE A 78 9.32 7.30 12.51
N THR A 79 8.04 7.43 12.19
CA THR A 79 7.39 8.71 11.90
C THR A 79 6.83 9.41 13.13
N GLN A 80 6.78 8.71 14.27
CA GLN A 80 6.13 9.15 15.52
C GLN A 80 4.70 9.67 15.29
N SER A 81 4.01 9.08 14.32
CA SER A 81 2.67 9.49 13.88
C SER A 81 1.67 8.35 14.09
N ASP A 82 0.40 8.70 14.34
CA ASP A 82 -0.67 7.71 14.48
C ASP A 82 -0.89 6.96 13.16
N PRO A 83 -1.04 5.61 13.20
CA PRO A 83 -1.33 4.79 12.03
C PRO A 83 -2.44 5.34 11.13
N LEU A 84 -3.51 5.88 11.73
CA LEU A 84 -4.66 6.43 11.01
C LEU A 84 -4.31 7.65 10.14
N VAL A 85 -3.28 8.41 10.51
CA VAL A 85 -2.91 9.66 9.82
C VAL A 85 -2.14 9.35 8.53
N PHE A 86 -1.16 8.45 8.58
CA PHE A 86 -0.32 8.16 7.42
C PHE A 86 -0.83 7.00 6.56
N SER A 87 -1.80 6.24 7.05
CA SER A 87 -2.36 5.07 6.38
C SER A 87 -2.75 5.33 4.92
N THR A 88 -3.34 6.49 4.59
CA THR A 88 -3.69 6.86 3.20
C THR A 88 -2.43 6.96 2.33
N ILE A 89 -1.38 7.59 2.86
CA ILE A 89 -0.10 7.77 2.16
C ILE A 89 0.60 6.41 2.02
N LEU A 90 0.59 5.60 3.08
CA LEU A 90 1.16 4.26 3.06
C LEU A 90 0.45 3.37 2.04
N ASN A 91 -0.89 3.39 1.99
CA ASN A 91 -1.66 2.64 1.01
C ASN A 91 -1.34 3.11 -0.43
N ALA A 92 -1.31 4.43 -0.67
CA ALA A 92 -0.93 4.99 -1.97
C ALA A 92 0.49 4.55 -2.40
N PHE A 93 1.43 4.51 -1.46
CA PHE A 93 2.80 4.05 -1.70
C PHE A 93 2.85 2.55 -2.03
N LEU A 94 2.21 1.70 -1.21
CA LEU A 94 2.16 0.26 -1.44
C LEU A 94 1.50 -0.07 -2.78
N TYR A 95 0.44 0.65 -3.14
CA TYR A 95 -0.24 0.48 -4.42
C TYR A 95 0.63 0.89 -5.60
N ALA A 96 1.34 2.02 -5.50
CA ALA A 96 2.32 2.42 -6.51
C ALA A 96 3.45 1.39 -6.67
N CYS A 97 3.94 0.82 -5.58
CA CYS A 97 4.91 -0.28 -5.60
C CYS A 97 4.34 -1.53 -6.29
N LEU A 98 3.09 -1.90 -6.00
CA LEU A 98 2.40 -3.01 -6.65
C LEU A 98 2.32 -2.81 -8.17
N ILE A 99 1.88 -1.63 -8.62
CA ILE A 99 1.78 -1.26 -10.04
C ILE A 99 3.17 -1.34 -10.70
N PHE A 100 4.19 -0.77 -10.08
CA PHE A 100 5.55 -0.78 -10.61
C PHE A 100 6.11 -2.21 -10.74
N LEU A 101 5.99 -3.02 -9.68
CA LEU A 101 6.46 -4.40 -9.64
C LEU A 101 5.69 -5.28 -10.64
N SER A 102 4.39 -5.09 -10.78
CA SER A 102 3.55 -5.80 -11.76
C SER A 102 4.01 -5.47 -13.19
N GLY A 103 4.33 -4.21 -13.46
CA GLY A 103 4.90 -3.79 -14.75
C GLY A 103 6.26 -4.45 -15.04
N ARG A 104 7.16 -4.46 -14.04
CA ARG A 104 8.47 -5.13 -14.15
C ARG A 104 8.34 -6.64 -14.36
N LEU A 105 7.40 -7.28 -13.67
CA LEU A 105 7.13 -8.70 -13.81
C LEU A 105 6.60 -9.01 -15.21
N THR A 106 5.64 -8.24 -15.69
CA THR A 106 5.06 -8.39 -17.03
C THR A 106 6.10 -8.16 -18.13
N GLN A 107 7.02 -7.20 -17.96
CA GLN A 107 8.17 -7.01 -18.86
C GLN A 107 9.07 -8.23 -18.92
N LYS A 108 9.30 -8.89 -17.78
CA LYS A 108 10.15 -10.08 -17.71
C LYS A 108 9.54 -11.27 -18.44
N PHE A 109 8.23 -11.48 -18.32
CA PHE A 109 7.54 -12.59 -18.98
C PHE A 109 7.17 -12.31 -20.45
N PHE A 110 6.86 -11.05 -20.79
CA PHE A 110 6.41 -10.64 -22.12
C PHE A 110 7.18 -9.41 -22.65
N PRO A 111 8.49 -9.54 -22.91
CA PRO A 111 9.34 -8.40 -23.28
C PRO A 111 8.96 -7.74 -24.61
N ASN A 112 8.43 -8.52 -25.56
CA ASN A 112 8.09 -8.04 -26.92
C ASN A 112 6.62 -7.57 -27.07
N LYS A 113 5.86 -7.50 -25.97
CA LYS A 113 4.43 -7.14 -25.99
C LYS A 113 4.15 -5.97 -25.05
N PRO A 114 4.56 -4.73 -25.40
CA PRO A 114 4.36 -3.56 -24.55
C PRO A 114 2.88 -3.22 -24.32
N TRP A 115 2.01 -3.56 -25.27
CA TRP A 115 0.57 -3.36 -25.12
C TRP A 115 -0.04 -4.20 -23.97
N LEU A 116 0.47 -5.43 -23.73
CA LEU A 116 0.04 -6.26 -22.61
C LEU A 116 0.39 -5.62 -21.28
N GLN A 117 1.57 -4.99 -21.20
CA GLN A 117 1.99 -4.28 -19.99
C GLN A 117 1.03 -3.12 -19.71
N ILE A 118 0.73 -2.30 -20.72
CA ILE A 118 -0.23 -1.19 -20.58
C ILE A 118 -1.62 -1.70 -20.19
N ALA A 119 -2.09 -2.80 -20.79
CA ALA A 119 -3.38 -3.40 -20.48
C ALA A 119 -3.44 -3.88 -19.02
N VAL A 120 -2.45 -4.65 -18.55
CA VAL A 120 -2.37 -5.13 -17.16
C VAL A 120 -2.30 -3.95 -16.18
N LEU A 121 -1.44 -2.96 -16.44
CA LEU A 121 -1.32 -1.79 -15.57
C LEU A 121 -2.59 -0.95 -15.56
N GLY A 122 -3.28 -0.82 -16.70
CA GLY A 122 -4.58 -0.16 -16.79
C GLY A 122 -5.68 -0.89 -16.03
N CYS A 123 -5.75 -2.22 -16.15
CA CYS A 123 -6.68 -3.05 -15.39
C CYS A 123 -6.47 -2.91 -13.89
N LEU A 124 -5.21 -2.94 -13.43
CA LEU A 124 -4.90 -2.72 -12.02
C LEU A 124 -5.32 -1.30 -11.61
N LEU A 125 -4.92 -0.27 -12.33
CA LEU A 125 -5.22 1.13 -11.98
C LEU A 125 -6.72 1.42 -11.82
N VAL A 126 -7.57 0.78 -12.62
CA VAL A 126 -9.04 0.97 -12.60
C VAL A 126 -9.74 -0.10 -11.75
N SER A 127 -9.03 -1.12 -11.26
CA SER A 127 -9.62 -2.18 -10.45
C SER A 127 -10.30 -1.56 -9.23
N PRO A 128 -11.61 -1.81 -9.01
CA PRO A 128 -12.18 -1.55 -7.71
C PRO A 128 -11.46 -2.48 -6.72
N ALA A 129 -10.85 -1.89 -5.70
CA ALA A 129 -10.30 -2.62 -4.57
C ALA A 129 -11.43 -2.97 -3.60
#